data_AF-A0A8T6NAP2-F1
#
_entry.id   AF-A0A8T6NAP2-F1
#
_cell.length_a   1.000
_cell.length_b   1.000
_cell.length_c   1.000
_cell.angle_alpha   90.00
_cell.angle_beta   90.00
_cell.angle_gamma   90.00
#
_symmetry.space_group_name_H-M   'P 1'
#
loop_
_entity.id
_entity.type
_entity.pdbx_description
1 polymer ?
#
loop_
_entity_poly.entity_id
_entity_poly.type
_entity_poly.pdbx_seq_one_letter_code
_entity_poly.pdbx_strand_id
1 'polypeptide(L)'
;MYDNFRDKIAVWGETQKQYLVKHKHVDPNRIIVCGSPRHDSFFTNISRKNQTVKTVLLTIHSINHVSGQATIRSYVEFDNLLRRICDTIKSFKNVILVVKLHPNQDIHNQEIKKLINKIDNTIVIYQSKPIKELISSCDLLINISPEGFDPSTVLLESLILNKPTMNIVLDEQFYDFQYEKDGAIMSISASSDLDKHLHDFVFDATLQQKLVINGKHHIDNYLANHGTASKHLANYIDSY
;
A
#
# COMPACT_ATOMS: atom_id res chain seq x y z
N MET A 1 -18.50 -11.89 -2.48
CA MET A 1 -17.46 -12.68 -3.19
C MET A 1 -17.23 -14.07 -2.58
N TYR A 2 -17.58 -14.35 -1.31
CA TYR A 2 -17.32 -15.66 -0.67
C TYR A 2 -18.49 -16.65 -0.67
N ASP A 3 -19.65 -16.26 -1.19
CA ASP A 3 -20.90 -16.97 -0.87
C ASP A 3 -21.14 -18.22 -1.76
N ASN A 4 -20.27 -18.54 -2.72
CA ASN A 4 -20.57 -19.51 -3.80
C ASN A 4 -19.45 -20.49 -4.22
N PHE A 5 -18.39 -20.72 -3.43
CA PHE A 5 -17.42 -21.76 -3.79
C PHE A 5 -17.83 -23.13 -3.24
N ARG A 6 -17.67 -24.21 -4.03
CA ARG A 6 -18.03 -25.59 -3.65
C ARG A 6 -16.84 -26.40 -3.14
N ASP A 7 -15.64 -26.08 -3.62
CA ASP A 7 -14.41 -26.80 -3.29
C ASP A 7 -13.70 -26.16 -2.08
N LYS A 8 -12.38 -26.03 -2.15
CA LYS A 8 -11.55 -25.39 -1.13
C LYS A 8 -11.13 -23.98 -1.55
N ILE A 9 -10.82 -23.14 -0.56
CA ILE A 9 -10.31 -21.78 -0.78
C ILE A 9 -8.94 -21.63 -0.13
N ALA A 10 -7.99 -21.09 -0.89
CA ALA A 10 -6.68 -20.70 -0.38
C ALA A 10 -6.73 -19.28 0.17
N VAL A 11 -6.17 -19.06 1.35
CA VAL A 11 -6.15 -17.77 2.05
C VAL A 11 -4.76 -17.38 2.50
N TRP A 12 -4.55 -16.08 2.68
CA TRP A 12 -3.23 -15.53 2.99
C TRP A 12 -2.75 -15.79 4.42
N GLY A 13 -3.66 -15.96 5.38
CA GLY A 13 -3.30 -16.12 6.78
C GLY A 13 -4.48 -16.47 7.66
N GLU A 14 -4.22 -16.65 8.96
CA GLU A 14 -5.22 -17.09 9.93
C GLU A 14 -6.32 -16.04 10.13
N THR A 15 -6.01 -14.74 10.02
CA THR A 15 -7.01 -13.66 10.11
C THR A 15 -8.13 -13.83 9.09
N GLN A 16 -7.80 -14.12 7.82
CA GLN A 16 -8.80 -14.33 6.77
C GLN A 16 -9.58 -15.63 7.00
N LYS A 17 -8.91 -16.70 7.43
CA LYS A 17 -9.58 -17.96 7.81
C LYS A 17 -10.60 -17.74 8.93
N GLN A 18 -10.22 -17.05 10.00
CA GLN A 18 -11.12 -16.75 11.12
C GLN A 18 -12.33 -15.93 10.67
N TYR A 19 -12.13 -14.94 9.80
CA TYR A 19 -13.24 -14.18 9.22
C TYR A 19 -14.21 -15.07 8.45
N LEU A 20 -13.70 -15.96 7.58
CA LEU A 20 -14.54 -16.86 6.78
C LEU A 20 -15.30 -17.87 7.66
N VAL A 21 -14.67 -18.42 8.68
CA VAL A 21 -15.33 -19.34 9.62
C VAL A 21 -16.43 -18.62 10.41
N LYS A 22 -16.11 -17.45 10.99
CA LYS A 22 -17.00 -16.74 11.92
C LYS A 22 -18.16 -16.04 11.22
N HIS A 23 -17.91 -15.40 10.08
CA HIS A 23 -18.88 -14.50 9.43
C HIS A 23 -19.46 -15.07 8.14
N LYS A 24 -18.81 -16.07 7.53
CA LYS A 24 -19.26 -16.72 6.30
C LYS A 24 -19.60 -18.20 6.49
N HIS A 25 -19.46 -18.72 7.71
CA HIS A 25 -19.78 -20.10 8.08
C HIS A 25 -19.13 -21.15 7.17
N VAL A 26 -17.94 -20.84 6.66
CA VAL A 26 -17.17 -21.75 5.83
C VAL A 26 -16.57 -22.84 6.73
N ASP A 27 -16.72 -24.11 6.34
CA ASP A 27 -16.07 -25.24 7.01
C ASP A 27 -14.54 -25.03 7.05
N PRO A 28 -13.90 -25.01 8.23
CA PRO A 28 -12.44 -24.87 8.36
C PRO A 28 -11.63 -25.86 7.51
N ASN A 29 -12.13 -27.08 7.28
CA ASN A 29 -11.44 -28.11 6.48
C ASN A 29 -11.37 -27.77 4.97
N ARG A 30 -12.18 -26.78 4.55
CA ARG A 30 -12.21 -26.25 3.18
C ARG A 30 -11.34 -25.00 3.02
N ILE A 31 -10.65 -24.55 4.07
CA ILE A 31 -9.79 -23.36 4.03
C ILE A 31 -8.33 -23.80 4.13
N ILE A 32 -7.53 -23.39 3.15
CA ILE A 32 -6.10 -23.69 3.07
C ILE A 32 -5.34 -22.42 3.41
N VAL A 33 -4.68 -22.39 4.57
CA VAL A 33 -3.81 -21.27 4.96
C VAL A 33 -2.45 -21.47 4.30
N CYS A 34 -2.31 -21.02 3.06
CA CYS A 34 -1.08 -21.22 2.29
C CYS A 34 -0.14 -20.02 2.32
N GLY A 35 -0.61 -18.82 2.68
CA GLY A 35 0.15 -17.59 2.45
C GLY A 35 -0.22 -16.94 1.12
N SER A 36 0.63 -16.03 0.65
CA SER A 36 0.42 -15.34 -0.63
C SER A 36 1.53 -15.69 -1.63
N PRO A 37 1.32 -16.65 -2.55
CA PRO A 37 2.31 -17.04 -3.56
C PRO A 37 2.85 -15.86 -4.38
N ARG A 38 2.00 -14.87 -4.67
CA ARG A 38 2.38 -13.62 -5.36
C ARG A 38 3.51 -12.88 -4.64
N HIS A 39 3.51 -12.89 -3.32
CA HIS A 39 4.42 -12.11 -2.49
C HIS A 39 5.67 -12.88 -2.07
N ASP A 40 5.82 -14.17 -2.41
CA ASP A 40 7.02 -14.95 -2.05
C ASP A 40 8.31 -14.25 -2.46
N SER A 41 8.32 -13.69 -3.68
CA SER A 41 9.47 -12.97 -4.20
C SER A 41 9.81 -11.70 -3.42
N PHE A 42 8.91 -11.13 -2.60
CA PHE A 42 9.18 -9.93 -1.80
C PHE A 42 9.96 -10.24 -0.52
N PHE A 43 9.90 -11.47 -0.01
CA PHE A 43 10.65 -11.91 1.17
C PHE A 43 12.12 -12.20 0.84
N THR A 44 12.83 -11.16 0.40
CA THR A 44 14.26 -11.19 0.07
C THR A 44 15.02 -10.19 0.93
N ASN A 45 16.26 -10.52 1.30
CA ASN A 45 17.12 -9.59 2.04
C ASN A 45 17.47 -8.39 1.16
N ILE A 46 16.94 -7.21 1.51
CA ILE A 46 17.32 -5.95 0.88
C ILE A 46 18.36 -5.28 1.77
N SER A 47 19.59 -5.12 1.26
CA SER A 47 20.58 -4.28 1.91
C SER A 47 20.18 -2.82 1.78
N ARG A 48 20.00 -2.10 2.89
CA ARG A 48 19.88 -0.64 2.86
C ARG A 48 21.23 -0.06 2.48
N LYS A 49 21.25 0.79 1.44
CA LYS A 49 22.41 1.63 1.16
C LYS A 49 22.30 2.86 2.04
N ASN A 50 23.40 3.25 2.69
CA ASN A 50 23.47 4.56 3.33
C ASN A 50 23.43 5.61 2.22
N GLN A 51 22.34 6.37 2.16
CA GLN A 51 22.16 7.47 1.20
C GLN A 51 22.09 8.78 1.98
N THR A 52 22.73 9.81 1.41
CA THR A 52 22.68 11.19 1.94
C THR A 52 21.40 11.91 1.55
N VAL A 53 20.69 11.38 0.55
CA VAL A 53 19.43 11.90 0.01
C VAL A 53 18.34 10.87 0.28
N LYS A 54 17.21 11.29 0.86
CA LYS A 54 16.04 10.42 1.07
C LYS A 54 15.18 10.39 -0.19
N THR A 55 14.72 9.21 -0.58
CA THR A 55 13.76 9.02 -1.68
C THR A 55 12.38 8.70 -1.10
N VAL A 56 11.39 9.54 -1.39
CA VAL A 56 9.97 9.30 -1.10
C VAL A 56 9.30 8.74 -2.36
N LEU A 57 8.74 7.54 -2.26
CA LEU A 57 7.91 6.95 -3.31
C LEU A 57 6.45 7.31 -3.05
N LEU A 58 5.85 8.08 -3.95
CA LEU A 58 4.42 8.37 -3.95
C LEU A 58 3.70 7.41 -4.89
N THR A 59 2.83 6.57 -4.35
CA THR A 59 1.96 5.69 -5.14
C THR A 59 0.55 6.25 -5.21
N ILE A 60 -0.02 6.20 -6.42
CA ILE A 60 -1.30 6.83 -6.70
C ILE A 60 -2.25 5.79 -7.26
N HIS A 61 -3.38 5.60 -6.59
CA HIS A 61 -4.55 4.96 -7.17
C HIS A 61 -5.41 6.03 -7.85
N SER A 62 -5.75 5.83 -9.12
CA SER A 62 -6.65 6.73 -9.84
C SER A 62 -8.05 6.62 -9.24
N ILE A 63 -8.73 7.76 -9.11
CA ILE A 63 -10.20 7.77 -8.96
C ILE A 63 -10.78 6.99 -10.14
N ASN A 64 -11.56 5.95 -9.83
CA ASN A 64 -12.29 5.17 -10.81
C ASN A 64 -13.78 5.19 -10.46
N HIS A 65 -14.63 4.75 -11.39
CA HIS A 65 -16.09 4.82 -11.23
C HIS A 65 -16.71 3.50 -10.76
N VAL A 66 -15.90 2.51 -10.34
CA VAL A 66 -16.38 1.16 -9.99
C VAL A 66 -17.27 1.21 -8.75
N SER A 67 -16.94 2.05 -7.78
CA SER A 67 -17.71 2.27 -6.55
C SER A 67 -19.01 3.07 -6.75
N GLY A 68 -19.11 3.82 -7.85
CA GLY A 68 -20.15 4.83 -8.05
C GLY A 68 -20.02 6.06 -7.14
N GLN A 69 -18.95 6.20 -6.35
CA GLN A 69 -18.77 7.30 -5.39
C GLN A 69 -17.97 8.49 -5.95
N ALA A 70 -17.30 8.32 -7.09
CA ALA A 70 -16.51 9.36 -7.72
C ALA A 70 -17.37 10.56 -8.17
N THR A 71 -17.05 11.76 -7.67
CA THR A 71 -17.69 13.02 -8.07
C THR A 71 -16.67 13.99 -8.66
N ILE A 72 -17.13 15.04 -9.37
CA ILE A 72 -16.25 16.13 -9.84
C ILE A 72 -15.46 16.74 -8.67
N ARG A 73 -16.10 16.87 -7.50
CA ARG A 73 -15.46 17.37 -6.28
C ARG A 73 -14.29 16.49 -5.85
N SER A 74 -14.45 15.17 -5.91
CA SER A 74 -13.38 14.22 -5.58
C SER A 74 -12.14 14.43 -6.45
N TYR A 75 -12.30 14.70 -7.76
CA TYR A 75 -11.18 15.02 -8.64
C TYR A 75 -10.49 16.35 -8.27
N VAL A 76 -11.26 17.39 -7.92
CA VAL A 76 -10.70 18.67 -7.47
C VAL A 76 -9.93 18.53 -6.16
N GLU A 77 -10.48 17.78 -5.21
CA GLU A 77 -9.82 17.50 -3.93
C GLU A 77 -8.55 16.67 -4.13
N PHE A 78 -8.58 15.67 -5.01
CA PHE A 78 -7.41 14.88 -5.39
C PHE A 78 -6.30 15.75 -6.00
N ASP A 79 -6.65 16.61 -6.96
CA ASP A 79 -5.69 17.51 -7.61
C ASP A 79 -5.03 18.46 -6.60
N ASN A 80 -5.82 19.02 -5.67
CA ASN A 80 -5.31 19.88 -4.60
C ASN A 80 -4.40 19.11 -3.64
N LEU A 81 -4.78 17.89 -3.26
CA LEU A 81 -3.97 17.04 -2.41
C LEU A 81 -2.63 16.71 -3.08
N LEU A 82 -2.64 16.30 -4.35
CA LEU A 82 -1.44 15.96 -5.10
C LEU A 82 -0.51 17.17 -5.24
N ARG A 83 -1.05 18.35 -5.53
CA ARG A 83 -0.28 19.61 -5.55
C ARG A 83 0.42 19.86 -4.22
N ARG A 84 -0.33 19.81 -3.12
CA ARG A 84 0.22 20.05 -1.78
C ARG A 84 1.32 19.04 -1.42
N ILE A 85 1.11 17.75 -1.68
CA ILE A 85 2.15 16.73 -1.44
C ILE A 85 3.42 17.04 -2.24
N CYS A 86 3.29 17.30 -3.55
CA CYS A 86 4.43 17.62 -4.40
C CYS A 86 5.18 18.87 -3.92
N ASP A 87 4.46 19.95 -3.64
CA ASP A 87 5.04 21.23 -3.20
C ASP A 87 5.73 21.10 -1.83
N THR A 88 5.09 20.43 -0.88
CA THR A 88 5.63 20.24 0.48
C THR A 88 6.88 19.35 0.46
N ILE A 89 6.85 18.19 -0.20
CA ILE A 89 8.03 17.31 -0.29
C ILE A 89 9.18 18.01 -1.02
N LYS A 90 8.90 18.78 -2.08
CA LYS A 90 9.92 19.55 -2.81
C LYS A 90 10.58 20.63 -1.95
N SER A 91 9.87 21.18 -0.97
CA SER A 91 10.44 22.17 -0.05
C SER A 91 11.50 21.57 0.88
N PHE A 92 11.52 20.25 1.03
CA PHE A 92 12.44 19.55 1.93
C PHE A 92 13.83 19.39 1.29
N LYS A 93 14.87 19.77 2.04
CA LYS A 93 16.26 19.59 1.61
C LYS A 93 16.65 18.12 1.64
N ASN A 94 17.43 17.68 0.66
CA ASN A 94 17.92 16.30 0.53
C ASN A 94 16.80 15.25 0.48
N VAL A 95 15.65 15.60 -0.09
CA VAL A 95 14.54 14.69 -0.34
C VAL A 95 14.19 14.72 -1.83
N ILE A 96 14.01 13.55 -2.43
CA ILE A 96 13.57 13.40 -3.82
C ILE A 96 12.22 12.68 -3.83
N LEU A 97 11.29 13.18 -4.64
CA LEU A 97 10.00 12.57 -4.89
C LEU A 97 10.03 11.74 -6.18
N VAL A 98 9.61 10.48 -6.09
CA VAL A 98 9.37 9.60 -7.24
C VAL A 98 7.91 9.18 -7.23
N VAL A 99 7.23 9.24 -8.38
CA VAL A 99 5.81 8.88 -8.48
C VAL A 99 5.62 7.57 -9.22
N LYS A 100 4.73 6.71 -8.71
CA LYS A 100 4.25 5.51 -9.38
C LYS A 100 2.73 5.58 -9.56
N LEU A 101 2.30 5.62 -10.81
CA LEU A 101 0.88 5.55 -11.18
C LEU A 101 0.38 4.11 -11.11
N HIS A 102 -0.93 3.93 -10.91
CA HIS A 102 -1.60 2.64 -11.04
C HIS A 102 -1.35 2.05 -12.46
N PRO A 103 -1.15 0.72 -12.61
CA PRO A 103 -0.86 0.12 -13.93
C PRO A 103 -1.99 0.27 -14.95
N ASN A 104 -3.24 0.45 -14.51
CA ASN A 104 -4.38 0.67 -15.42
C ASN A 104 -4.15 1.91 -16.29
N GLN A 105 -4.51 1.83 -17.57
CA GLN A 105 -4.38 2.96 -18.50
C GLN A 105 -5.70 3.74 -18.60
N ASP A 106 -6.18 4.27 -17.47
CA ASP A 106 -7.36 5.13 -17.46
C ASP A 106 -7.02 6.60 -17.81
N ILE A 107 -8.06 7.36 -18.16
CA ILE A 107 -7.97 8.78 -18.51
C ILE A 107 -7.38 9.58 -17.35
N HIS A 108 -7.76 9.24 -16.12
CA HIS A 108 -7.31 9.98 -14.94
C HIS A 108 -5.80 9.88 -14.74
N ASN A 109 -5.17 8.74 -15.00
CA ASN A 109 -3.72 8.60 -14.98
C ASN A 109 -3.00 9.55 -15.95
N GLN A 110 -3.60 9.84 -17.11
CA GLN A 110 -3.04 10.84 -18.03
C GLN A 110 -3.15 12.26 -17.47
N GLU A 111 -4.27 12.59 -16.83
CA GLU A 111 -4.47 13.89 -16.19
C GLU A 111 -3.53 14.07 -14.98
N ILE A 112 -3.36 13.04 -14.15
CA ILE A 112 -2.39 13.01 -13.05
C ILE A 112 -0.98 13.29 -13.57
N LYS A 113 -0.58 12.62 -14.67
CA LYS A 113 0.74 12.81 -15.28
C LYS A 113 0.93 14.25 -15.79
N LYS A 114 -0.08 14.82 -16.44
CA LYS A 114 -0.06 16.23 -16.89
C LYS A 114 0.03 17.20 -15.71
N LEU A 115 -0.71 16.92 -14.64
CA LEU A 115 -0.73 17.71 -13.42
C LEU A 115 0.65 17.74 -12.76
N ILE A 116 1.26 16.57 -12.53
CA ILE A 116 2.60 16.47 -11.95
C ILE A 116 3.62 17.23 -12.80
N ASN A 117 3.63 17.03 -14.12
CA ASN A 117 4.54 17.74 -15.01
C ASN A 117 4.34 19.27 -14.99
N LYS A 118 3.12 19.75 -14.74
CA LYS A 118 2.82 21.18 -14.58
C LYS A 118 3.31 21.73 -13.24
N ILE A 119 3.28 20.92 -12.18
CA ILE A 119 3.83 21.27 -10.86
C ILE A 119 5.36 21.28 -10.92
N ASP A 120 5.94 20.19 -11.40
CA ASP A 120 7.37 20.01 -11.57
C ASP A 120 7.67 18.90 -12.59
N ASN A 121 8.25 19.27 -13.72
CA ASN A 121 8.61 18.34 -14.79
C ASN A 121 9.88 17.52 -14.51
N THR A 122 10.57 17.77 -13.40
CA THR A 122 11.74 16.99 -12.96
C THR A 122 11.36 15.76 -12.12
N ILE A 123 10.11 15.69 -11.63
CA ILE A 123 9.61 14.53 -10.91
C ILE A 123 9.55 13.32 -11.84
N VAL A 124 10.22 12.24 -11.45
CA VAL A 124 10.21 10.99 -12.22
C VAL A 124 8.89 10.26 -11.98
N ILE A 125 8.18 9.96 -13.08
CA ILE A 125 6.90 9.26 -13.06
C ILE A 125 7.04 7.89 -13.73
N TYR A 126 6.78 6.82 -12.98
CA TYR A 126 6.72 5.46 -13.50
C TYR A 126 5.26 4.99 -13.62
N GLN A 127 4.97 4.20 -14.65
CA GLN A 127 3.67 3.53 -14.80
C GLN A 127 3.80 2.00 -14.84
N SER A 128 4.79 1.46 -15.55
CA SER A 128 4.99 0.02 -15.73
C SER A 128 6.14 -0.58 -14.93
N LYS A 129 6.99 0.24 -14.28
CA LYS A 129 8.13 -0.27 -13.52
C LYS A 129 7.67 -1.17 -12.36
N PRO A 130 8.30 -2.34 -12.14
CA PRO A 130 7.91 -3.26 -11.07
C PRO A 130 7.94 -2.57 -9.70
N ILE A 131 6.84 -2.71 -8.95
CA ILE A 131 6.67 -2.02 -7.67
C ILE A 131 7.71 -2.46 -6.64
N LYS A 132 8.08 -3.76 -6.63
CA LYS A 132 9.13 -4.30 -5.77
C LYS A 132 10.43 -3.52 -5.88
N GLU A 133 10.88 -3.20 -7.10
CA GLU A 133 12.12 -2.45 -7.32
C GLU A 133 12.05 -1.05 -6.75
N LEU A 134 10.93 -0.36 -6.98
CA LEU A 134 10.71 1.00 -6.50
C LEU A 134 10.69 1.05 -4.97
N ILE A 135 9.89 0.19 -4.33
CA ILE A 135 9.83 0.08 -2.87
C ILE A 135 11.22 -0.27 -2.32
N SER A 136 11.94 -1.21 -2.94
CA SER A 136 13.29 -1.60 -2.50
C SER A 136 14.25 -0.41 -2.47
N SER A 137 14.14 0.47 -3.47
CA SER A 137 15.00 1.65 -3.64
C SER A 137 14.60 2.89 -2.85
N CYS A 138 13.36 3.00 -2.38
CA CYS A 138 12.91 4.18 -1.62
C CYS A 138 13.22 4.06 -0.12
N ASP A 139 13.21 5.18 0.58
CA ASP A 139 13.33 5.23 2.04
C ASP A 139 11.96 5.21 2.71
N LEU A 140 10.98 5.87 2.08
CA LEU A 140 9.63 6.07 2.60
C LEU A 140 8.62 5.83 1.48
N LEU A 141 7.44 5.31 1.84
CA LEU A 141 6.31 5.18 0.92
C LEU A 141 5.13 6.03 1.40
N ILE A 142 4.56 6.82 0.49
CA ILE A 142 3.30 7.52 0.68
C ILE A 142 2.33 6.99 -0.37
N ASN A 143 1.14 6.59 0.05
CA ASN A 143 0.06 6.19 -0.84
C ASN A 143 -1.09 7.19 -0.76
N ILE A 144 -1.70 7.53 -1.91
CA ILE A 144 -3.00 8.21 -1.95
C ILE A 144 -4.07 7.16 -2.25
N SER A 145 -5.04 7.03 -1.34
CA SER A 145 -6.23 6.22 -1.51
C SER A 145 -7.42 7.16 -1.77
N PRO A 146 -8.00 7.15 -3.00
CA PRO A 146 -9.24 7.86 -3.27
C PRO A 146 -10.39 7.46 -2.35
N GLU A 147 -10.47 6.17 -2.02
CA GLU A 147 -11.55 5.59 -1.23
C GLU A 147 -10.94 4.74 -0.12
N GLY A 148 -11.35 4.97 1.12
CA GLY A 148 -10.73 4.32 2.26
C GLY A 148 -11.06 2.83 2.39
N PHE A 149 -12.16 2.35 1.79
CA PHE A 149 -12.53 0.92 1.84
C PHE A 149 -11.73 0.04 0.85
N ASP A 150 -10.98 0.65 -0.07
CA ASP A 150 -10.22 -0.04 -1.12
C ASP A 150 -8.71 0.22 -0.97
N PRO A 151 -8.06 -0.30 0.09
CA PRO A 151 -6.63 -0.13 0.29
C PRO A 151 -5.83 -0.85 -0.80
N SER A 152 -4.83 -0.15 -1.34
CA SER A 152 -3.95 -0.73 -2.36
C SER A 152 -3.02 -1.80 -1.76
N THR A 153 -2.81 -2.89 -2.51
CA THR A 153 -1.85 -3.95 -2.14
C THR A 153 -0.41 -3.45 -1.95
N VAL A 154 -0.07 -2.27 -2.48
CA VAL A 154 1.24 -1.63 -2.29
C VAL A 154 1.57 -1.39 -0.82
N LEU A 155 0.53 -1.16 0.00
CA LEU A 155 0.66 -1.01 1.44
C LEU A 155 1.19 -2.31 2.08
N LEU A 156 0.70 -3.48 1.65
CA LEU A 156 1.21 -4.75 2.13
C LEU A 156 2.64 -5.01 1.65
N GLU A 157 2.89 -4.74 0.36
CA GLU A 157 4.21 -4.90 -0.27
C GLU A 157 5.28 -4.03 0.42
N SER A 158 4.94 -2.83 0.89
CA SER A 158 5.85 -1.94 1.60
C SER A 158 6.17 -2.42 3.02
N LEU A 159 5.18 -2.98 3.72
CA LEU A 159 5.38 -3.59 5.03
C LEU A 159 6.31 -4.82 4.94
N ILE A 160 6.11 -5.70 3.95
CA ILE A 160 7.01 -6.86 3.70
C ILE A 160 8.46 -6.40 3.50
N LEU A 161 8.66 -5.28 2.80
CA LEU A 161 9.97 -4.70 2.52
C LEU A 161 10.47 -3.74 3.61
N ASN A 162 9.82 -3.70 4.77
CA ASN A 162 10.22 -2.92 5.94
C ASN A 162 10.37 -1.41 5.64
N LYS A 163 9.43 -0.87 4.88
CA LYS A 163 9.37 0.57 4.55
C LYS A 163 8.37 1.27 5.45
N PRO A 164 8.76 2.36 6.16
CA PRO A 164 7.79 3.25 6.78
C PRO A 164 6.79 3.72 5.72
N THR A 165 5.51 3.57 6.04
CA THR A 165 4.43 3.76 5.08
C THR A 165 3.37 4.68 5.65
N MET A 166 2.98 5.68 4.85
CA MET A 166 1.85 6.56 5.09
C MET A 166 0.77 6.30 4.05
N ASN A 167 -0.49 6.32 4.48
CA ASN A 167 -1.64 6.27 3.60
C ASN A 167 -2.47 7.54 3.80
N ILE A 168 -2.76 8.26 2.72
CA ILE A 168 -3.57 9.47 2.75
C ILE A 168 -4.91 9.12 2.11
N VAL A 169 -5.98 9.17 2.91
CA VAL A 169 -7.33 8.80 2.49
C VAL A 169 -8.08 10.06 2.08
N LEU A 170 -8.58 10.08 0.84
CA LEU A 170 -9.22 11.25 0.25
C LEU A 170 -10.67 11.42 0.70
N ASP A 171 -11.45 10.33 0.75
CA ASP A 171 -12.88 10.35 1.10
C ASP A 171 -13.15 10.42 2.61
N GLU A 172 -12.09 10.47 3.42
CA GLU A 172 -12.13 10.56 4.88
C GLU A 172 -12.81 9.37 5.59
N GLN A 173 -13.05 8.28 4.87
CA GLN A 173 -13.69 7.09 5.42
C GLN A 173 -12.64 6.09 5.91
N PHE A 174 -12.46 6.01 7.22
CA PHE A 174 -11.56 5.03 7.83
C PHE A 174 -12.31 3.75 8.18
N TYR A 175 -11.67 2.62 7.94
CA TYR A 175 -12.19 1.29 8.24
C TYR A 175 -11.24 0.55 9.17
N ASP A 176 -11.81 -0.36 9.93
CA ASP A 176 -11.15 -1.17 10.96
C ASP A 176 -10.25 -2.29 10.40
N PHE A 177 -9.41 -1.97 9.41
CA PHE A 177 -8.43 -2.89 8.87
C PHE A 177 -7.38 -3.28 9.92
N GLN A 178 -6.87 -4.50 9.83
CA GLN A 178 -5.95 -5.03 10.83
C GLN A 178 -4.64 -4.22 10.88
N TYR A 179 -4.14 -3.73 9.74
CA TYR A 179 -2.91 -2.91 9.70
C TYR A 179 -3.07 -1.55 10.41
N GLU A 180 -4.29 -1.00 10.47
CA GLU A 180 -4.60 0.23 11.23
C GLU A 180 -4.53 -0.07 12.74
N LYS A 181 -5.17 -1.17 13.16
CA LYS A 181 -5.20 -1.62 14.55
C LYS A 181 -3.81 -1.93 15.09
N ASP A 182 -2.96 -2.50 14.24
CA ASP A 182 -1.57 -2.81 14.57
C ASP A 182 -0.67 -1.57 14.53
N GLY A 183 -1.17 -0.42 14.06
CA GLY A 183 -0.40 0.80 13.86
C GLY A 183 0.78 0.58 12.91
N ALA A 184 0.62 -0.30 11.92
CA ALA A 184 1.65 -0.66 10.95
C ALA A 184 1.84 0.41 9.87
N ILE A 185 0.79 1.19 9.62
CA ILE A 185 0.74 2.26 8.62
C ILE A 185 0.25 3.53 9.30
N MET A 186 0.84 4.67 8.94
CA MET A 186 0.34 5.97 9.35
C MET A 186 -0.75 6.40 8.38
N SER A 187 -2.01 6.17 8.73
CA SER A 187 -3.14 6.64 7.94
C SER A 187 -3.60 8.02 8.39
N ILE A 188 -3.73 8.94 7.44
CA ILE A 188 -4.19 10.30 7.69
C ILE A 188 -5.29 10.69 6.70
N SER A 189 -6.09 11.65 7.13
CA SER A 189 -7.13 12.31 6.35
C SER A 189 -6.51 13.32 5.38
N ALA A 190 -7.05 13.45 4.17
CA ALA A 190 -6.62 14.49 3.23
C ALA A 190 -6.88 15.91 3.74
N SER A 191 -7.91 16.07 4.60
CA SER A 191 -8.25 17.33 5.28
C SER A 191 -7.40 17.65 6.52
N SER A 192 -6.52 16.73 6.94
CA SER A 192 -5.63 16.94 8.11
C SER A 192 -4.53 17.98 7.85
N ASP A 193 -3.73 18.27 8.88
CA ASP A 193 -2.52 19.09 8.75
C ASP A 193 -1.43 18.32 7.98
N LEU A 194 -1.63 18.24 6.67
CA LEU A 194 -0.81 17.49 5.73
C LEU A 194 0.66 17.89 5.82
N ASP A 195 0.95 19.19 5.98
CA ASP A 195 2.32 19.69 5.95
C ASP A 195 3.10 19.24 7.19
N LYS A 196 2.46 19.33 8.36
CA LYS A 196 3.01 18.78 9.60
C LYS A 196 3.16 17.25 9.51
N HIS A 197 2.14 16.54 9.05
CA HIS A 197 2.20 15.07 8.97
C HIS A 197 3.27 14.58 7.99
N LEU A 198 3.42 15.22 6.82
CA LEU A 198 4.48 14.92 5.86
C LEU A 198 5.86 15.20 6.46
N HIS A 199 6.02 16.33 7.16
CA HIS A 199 7.28 16.65 7.83
C HIS A 199 7.65 15.61 8.89
N ASP A 200 6.74 15.32 9.81
CA ASP A 200 6.93 14.33 10.88
C ASP A 200 7.24 12.96 10.27
N PHE A 201 6.49 12.53 9.26
CA PHE A 201 6.72 11.26 8.58
C PHE A 201 8.08 11.18 7.88
N VAL A 202 8.57 12.28 7.29
CA VAL A 202 9.85 12.30 6.56
C VAL A 202 11.06 12.39 7.50
N PHE A 203 10.94 13.07 8.65
CA PHE A 203 12.09 13.42 9.49
C PHE A 203 12.10 12.79 10.89
N ASP A 204 10.96 12.34 11.43
CA ASP A 204 10.92 11.65 12.72
C ASP A 204 11.36 10.19 12.58
N ALA A 205 12.62 9.94 12.94
CA ALA A 205 13.21 8.60 12.94
C ALA A 205 12.53 7.64 13.93
N THR A 206 11.98 8.14 15.04
CA THR A 206 11.29 7.32 16.05
C THR A 206 9.96 6.83 15.49
N LEU A 207 9.20 7.72 14.84
CA LEU A 207 7.98 7.35 14.13
C LEU A 207 8.25 6.33 13.03
N GLN A 208 9.26 6.57 12.19
CA GLN A 208 9.65 5.65 11.11
C GLN A 208 10.03 4.26 11.64
N GLN A 209 10.82 4.21 12.72
CA GLN A 209 11.22 2.95 13.33
C GLN A 209 10.03 2.21 13.94
N LYS A 210 9.11 2.94 14.61
CA LYS A 210 7.88 2.37 15.16
C LYS A 210 7.02 1.75 14.07
N LEU A 211 6.81 2.45 12.95
CA LEU A 211 6.05 1.93 11.80
C LEU A 211 6.68 0.64 11.25
N VAL A 212 8.00 0.57 11.14
CA VAL A 212 8.69 -0.64 10.67
C VAL A 212 8.52 -1.81 11.65
N ILE A 213 8.64 -1.56 12.96
CA ILE A 213 8.46 -2.60 13.99
C ILE A 213 7.02 -3.13 13.95
N ASN A 214 6.04 -2.24 13.96
CA ASN A 214 4.63 -2.59 13.88
C ASN A 214 4.29 -3.29 12.57
N GLY A 215 4.87 -2.84 11.46
CA GLY A 215 4.74 -3.46 10.15
C GLY A 215 5.22 -4.91 10.12
N LYS A 216 6.37 -5.21 10.72
CA LYS A 216 6.85 -6.58 10.87
C LYS A 216 5.88 -7.45 11.67
N HIS A 217 5.46 -6.95 12.84
CA HIS A 217 4.50 -7.66 13.67
C HIS A 217 3.17 -7.90 12.93
N HIS A 218 2.69 -6.93 12.16
CA HIS A 218 1.51 -7.10 11.33
C HIS A 218 1.71 -8.22 10.29
N ILE A 219 2.81 -8.18 9.53
CA ILE A 219 3.11 -9.20 8.51
C ILE A 219 3.20 -10.60 9.11
N ASP A 220 3.91 -10.76 10.24
CA ASP A 220 4.06 -12.03 10.96
C ASP A 220 2.73 -12.66 11.41
N ASN A 221 1.71 -11.84 11.67
CA ASN A 221 0.38 -12.31 12.06
C ASN A 221 -0.60 -12.42 10.89
N TYR A 222 -0.42 -11.61 9.84
CA TYR A 222 -1.36 -11.49 8.74
C TYR A 222 -1.08 -12.44 7.57
N LEU A 223 0.21 -12.73 7.29
CA LEU A 223 0.63 -13.62 6.21
C LEU A 223 1.22 -14.92 6.77
N ALA A 224 0.83 -16.05 6.19
CA ALA A 224 1.45 -17.34 6.47
C ALA A 224 2.58 -17.66 5.48
N ASN A 225 3.49 -18.55 5.87
CA ASN A 225 4.51 -19.17 5.01
C ASN A 225 5.32 -18.16 4.17
N HIS A 226 5.82 -17.11 4.81
CA HIS A 226 6.62 -16.05 4.20
C HIS A 226 7.69 -16.60 3.25
N GLY A 227 7.67 -16.16 1.99
CA GLY A 227 8.66 -16.57 0.98
C GLY A 227 8.52 -18.00 0.45
N THR A 228 7.55 -18.77 0.95
CA THR A 228 7.37 -20.19 0.62
C THR A 228 5.90 -20.58 0.41
N ALA A 229 5.00 -19.61 0.26
CA ALA A 229 3.57 -19.83 0.14
C ALA A 229 3.20 -20.64 -1.11
N SER A 230 3.89 -20.40 -2.23
CA SER A 230 3.77 -21.17 -3.47
C SER A 230 4.08 -22.65 -3.24
N LYS A 231 5.16 -22.96 -2.52
CA LYS A 231 5.54 -24.34 -2.16
C LYS A 231 4.51 -24.98 -1.25
N HIS A 232 4.02 -24.26 -0.24
CA HIS A 232 2.99 -24.78 0.66
C HIS A 232 1.69 -25.09 -0.10
N LEU A 233 1.27 -24.22 -1.02
CA LEU A 233 0.09 -24.45 -1.84
C LEU A 233 0.28 -25.63 -2.80
N ALA A 234 1.43 -25.72 -3.47
CA ALA A 234 1.75 -26.82 -4.38
C ALA A 234 1.74 -28.18 -3.65
N ASN A 235 2.43 -28.28 -2.52
CA ASN A 235 2.46 -29.49 -1.69
C ASN A 235 1.05 -29.93 -1.25
N TYR A 236 0.17 -28.97 -0.97
CA TYR A 236 -1.22 -29.28 -0.61
C TYR A 236 -1.98 -29.88 -1.79
N ILE A 237 -1.83 -29.31 -2.99
CA ILE A 237 -2.49 -29.79 -4.20
C ILE A 237 -1.96 -31.18 -4.58
N ASP A 238 -0.65 -31.41 -4.48
CA ASP A 238 0.00 -32.69 -4.79
C ASP A 238 -0.36 -33.83 -3.80
N SER A 239 -0.98 -33.50 -2.67
CA SER A 239 -1.40 -34.49 -1.66
C SER A 239 -2.72 -35.21 -1.98
N TYR A 240 -3.33 -34.89 -3.13
CA TYR A 240 -4.56 -35.50 -3.66
C TYR A 240 -4.28 -36.47 -4.80
#